data_AF-A0AAW0NQ04-F1
#
_entry.id   AF-A0AAW0NQ04-F1
#
_cell.length_a   1.000
_cell.length_b   1.000
_cell.length_c   1.000
_cell.angle_alpha   90.00
_cell.angle_beta   90.00
_cell.angle_gamma   90.00
#
_symmetry.space_group_name_H-M   'P 1'
#
loop_
_entity.id
_entity.type
_entity.pdbx_description
1 polymer ?
#
loop_
_entity_poly.entity_id
_entity_poly.type
_entity_poly.pdbx_seq_one_letter_code
_entity_poly.pdbx_strand_id
1 'polypeptide(L)'
;MNLDDSDWTNSMYISPVSGLENTSFFTDDITNLSSALLKEDDPGESAAASLFCDFLGSFQKHSLSAVFDLLEDYQALCQDKVDVLQSVVLRAGQNSKTAGVRWLLQQESCTWRLIASLYKDRVQLALEDDIMMDLGVPSESEKVVVKQLFQRDAIIRQSQLVVDWLESIAKDQIGDFSDNIEYYAKNVCWENTLHALKMRRKSGGAMTVPLVTELDPDAPFRQQRPLADLDREDDARLLKNLLLSSEQE
;
A
#
# COMPACT_ATOMS: atom_id res chain seq x y z
N MET A 1 41.07 22.01 -17.14
CA MET A 1 41.20 23.07 -16.12
C MET A 1 39.79 23.56 -15.83
N ASN A 2 39.37 23.41 -14.57
CA ASN A 2 38.09 23.72 -13.92
C ASN A 2 36.80 23.03 -14.40
N LEU A 3 36.54 21.92 -13.71
CA LEU A 3 35.25 21.53 -13.14
C LEU A 3 34.73 22.66 -12.23
N ASP A 4 33.44 22.98 -12.31
CA ASP A 4 32.73 23.73 -11.28
C ASP A 4 31.38 23.03 -11.06
N ASP A 5 31.36 22.18 -10.04
CA ASP A 5 30.18 21.60 -9.43
C ASP A 5 29.57 22.67 -8.52
N SER A 6 28.32 23.05 -8.76
CA SER A 6 27.59 23.99 -7.89
C SER A 6 26.30 23.36 -7.39
N ASP A 7 26.45 22.74 -6.22
CA ASP A 7 25.50 22.49 -5.13
C ASP A 7 24.06 23.02 -5.29
N TRP A 8 23.14 22.14 -5.70
CA TRP A 8 21.69 22.39 -5.71
C TRP A 8 20.97 22.00 -4.40
N THR A 9 21.68 21.79 -3.30
CA THR A 9 21.08 21.23 -2.06
C THR A 9 20.76 22.24 -0.97
N ASN A 10 20.93 23.54 -1.20
CA ASN A 10 20.84 24.55 -0.13
C ASN A 10 19.54 25.37 -0.07
N SER A 11 18.39 24.73 -0.30
CA SER A 11 17.08 25.40 -0.09
C SER A 11 16.10 24.48 0.64
N MET A 12 16.36 24.28 1.93
CA MET A 12 15.38 23.75 2.89
C MET A 12 15.16 24.78 4.00
N TYR A 13 13.94 25.32 4.05
CA TYR A 13 13.24 25.94 5.19
C TYR A 13 13.88 27.14 5.92
N ILE A 14 13.33 28.33 5.65
CA ILE A 14 13.36 29.47 6.57
C ILE A 14 11.99 29.55 7.26
N SER A 15 11.94 29.28 8.57
CA SER A 15 10.81 29.67 9.44
C SER A 15 11.28 30.75 10.41
N PRO A 16 10.47 31.80 10.66
CA PRO A 16 10.90 32.93 11.48
C PRO A 16 10.70 32.65 12.97
N VAL A 17 11.73 32.95 13.77
CA VAL A 17 11.62 33.12 15.23
C VAL A 17 11.91 34.57 15.58
N SER A 18 10.97 35.20 16.28
CA SER A 18 11.18 36.36 17.19
C SER A 18 9.89 36.55 18.02
N GLY A 19 9.88 36.64 19.35
CA GLY A 19 10.95 36.65 20.34
C GLY A 19 10.39 36.74 21.78
N LEU A 20 11.29 37.13 22.69
CA LEU A 20 11.12 37.61 24.07
C LEU A 20 11.44 36.65 25.25
N GLU A 21 12.71 36.73 25.65
CA GLU A 21 13.29 36.92 27.00
C GLU A 21 12.91 36.06 28.23
N ASN A 22 13.99 35.50 28.80
CA ASN A 22 14.35 35.33 30.22
C ASN A 22 13.57 34.37 31.13
N THR A 23 14.22 33.25 31.48
CA THR A 23 14.68 32.92 32.84
C THR A 23 15.66 31.73 32.76
N SER A 24 16.95 31.95 32.97
CA SER A 24 17.92 30.88 33.22
C SER A 24 18.13 30.72 34.72
N PHE A 25 18.04 29.49 35.25
CA PHE A 25 18.97 29.03 36.30
C PHE A 25 18.95 27.52 36.66
N PHE A 26 18.07 26.66 36.13
CA PHE A 26 18.07 25.23 36.54
C PHE A 26 17.81 24.19 35.43
N THR A 27 17.78 24.57 34.15
CA THR A 27 17.43 23.66 33.05
C THR A 27 18.59 23.08 32.27
N ASP A 28 19.79 23.69 32.34
CA ASP A 28 20.89 23.35 31.42
C ASP A 28 21.44 21.92 31.62
N ASP A 29 21.40 21.37 32.83
CA ASP A 29 21.93 20.02 33.08
C ASP A 29 20.96 18.90 32.65
N ILE A 30 19.64 19.14 32.71
CA ILE A 30 18.63 18.17 32.28
C ILE A 30 18.52 18.17 30.76
N THR A 31 18.55 19.36 30.13
CA THR A 31 18.53 19.46 28.66
C THR A 31 19.84 18.96 28.02
N ASN A 32 20.99 19.09 28.69
CA ASN A 32 22.24 18.51 28.21
C ASN A 32 22.30 17.00 28.41
N LEU A 33 21.70 16.43 29.46
CA LEU A 33 21.60 14.98 29.61
C LEU A 33 20.61 14.36 28.61
N SER A 34 19.49 15.03 28.34
CA SER A 34 18.53 14.62 27.30
C SER A 34 19.08 14.84 25.88
N SER A 35 19.87 15.88 25.62
CA SER A 35 20.52 16.06 24.30
C SER A 35 21.75 15.18 24.10
N ALA A 36 22.45 14.78 25.18
CA ALA A 36 23.51 13.79 25.13
C ALA A 36 22.98 12.37 24.87
N LEU A 37 21.73 12.06 25.25
CA LEU A 37 21.06 10.82 24.89
C LEU A 37 20.48 10.85 23.46
N LEU A 38 20.27 12.04 22.88
CA LEU A 38 19.84 12.24 21.49
C LEU A 38 21.01 12.42 20.50
N LYS A 39 22.23 12.10 20.93
CA LYS A 39 23.39 11.87 20.06
C LYS A 39 23.64 10.39 19.79
N GLU A 40 22.67 9.53 20.08
CA GLU A 40 22.57 8.27 19.34
C GLU A 40 22.10 8.64 17.92
N ASP A 41 22.88 8.24 16.91
CA ASP A 41 22.62 8.51 15.50
C ASP A 41 21.13 8.36 15.16
N ASP A 42 20.55 9.30 14.41
CA ASP A 42 19.14 9.19 13.98
C ASP A 42 18.95 7.80 13.38
N PRO A 43 17.99 6.99 13.87
CA PRO A 43 17.86 5.60 13.45
C PRO A 43 17.61 5.48 11.94
N GLY A 44 17.05 6.51 11.30
CA GLY A 44 16.93 6.59 9.84
C GLY A 44 18.28 6.80 9.17
N GLU A 45 19.10 7.74 9.66
CA GLU A 45 20.46 7.97 9.15
C GLU A 45 21.36 6.74 9.34
N SER A 46 21.29 6.05 10.48
CA SER A 46 22.04 4.81 10.73
C SER A 46 21.63 3.69 9.78
N ALA A 47 20.32 3.50 9.56
CA ALA A 47 19.79 2.53 8.61
C ALA A 47 20.27 2.85 7.18
N ALA A 48 20.22 4.12 6.76
CA ALA A 48 20.66 4.53 5.44
C ALA A 48 22.19 4.36 5.24
N ALA A 49 22.98 4.64 6.28
CA ALA A 49 24.44 4.51 6.23
C ALA A 49 24.89 3.05 6.06
N SER A 50 24.17 2.09 6.64
CA SER A 50 24.53 0.67 6.52
C SER A 50 24.17 0.06 5.17
N LEU A 51 23.17 0.61 4.45
CA LEU A 51 22.64 0.02 3.21
C LEU A 51 23.71 -0.19 2.15
N PHE A 52 24.65 0.73 2.00
CA PHE A 52 25.72 0.58 1.01
C PHE A 52 26.55 -0.69 1.25
N CYS A 53 26.95 -0.93 2.51
CA CYS A 53 27.70 -2.13 2.88
C CYS A 53 26.85 -3.39 2.69
N ASP A 54 25.57 -3.33 3.03
CA ASP A 54 24.62 -4.43 2.90
C ASP A 54 24.42 -4.82 1.42
N PHE A 55 24.19 -3.83 0.53
CA PHE A 55 24.08 -4.04 -0.92
C PHE A 55 25.38 -4.54 -1.55
N LEU A 56 26.51 -3.99 -1.13
CA LEU A 56 27.81 -4.44 -1.62
C LEU A 56 28.08 -5.89 -1.19
N GLY A 57 27.72 -6.25 0.04
CA GLY A 57 27.83 -7.62 0.54
C GLY A 57 27.00 -8.60 -0.27
N SER A 58 25.74 -8.25 -0.58
CA SER A 58 24.89 -9.08 -1.44
C SER A 58 25.42 -9.16 -2.89
N PHE A 59 25.91 -8.05 -3.44
CA PHE A 59 26.55 -8.04 -4.77
C PHE A 59 27.77 -8.98 -4.84
N GLN A 60 28.59 -9.01 -3.79
CA GLN A 60 29.77 -9.88 -3.72
C GLN A 60 29.43 -11.36 -3.50
N LYS A 61 28.31 -11.63 -2.82
CA LYS A 61 27.80 -12.99 -2.56
C LYS A 61 27.31 -13.66 -3.85
N HIS A 62 26.69 -12.89 -4.73
CA HIS A 62 26.08 -13.42 -5.96
C HIS A 62 27.04 -13.37 -7.15
N SER A 63 27.06 -14.46 -7.90
CA SER A 63 27.71 -14.48 -9.22
C SER A 63 26.81 -13.80 -10.27
N LEU A 64 27.37 -13.37 -11.40
CA LEU A 64 26.62 -12.71 -12.47
C LEU A 64 25.43 -13.54 -13.00
N SER A 65 25.42 -14.87 -12.82
CA SER A 65 24.32 -15.75 -13.23
C SER A 65 23.16 -15.82 -12.24
N ALA A 66 23.30 -15.28 -11.02
CA ALA A 66 22.29 -15.29 -9.95
C ALA A 66 21.62 -13.91 -9.78
N VAL A 67 21.37 -13.22 -10.90
CA VAL A 67 20.87 -11.84 -10.90
C VAL A 67 19.48 -11.68 -10.27
N PHE A 68 18.62 -12.70 -10.37
CA PHE A 68 17.29 -12.65 -9.73
C PHE A 68 17.41 -12.79 -8.20
N ASP A 69 18.27 -13.69 -7.73
CA ASP A 69 18.56 -13.84 -6.29
C ASP A 69 19.18 -12.56 -5.70
N LEU A 70 19.99 -11.85 -6.48
CA LEU A 70 20.54 -10.54 -6.10
C LEU A 70 19.44 -9.47 -5.94
N LEU A 71 18.49 -9.40 -6.88
CA LEU A 71 17.38 -8.45 -6.82
C LEU A 71 16.43 -8.76 -5.66
N GLU A 72 16.20 -10.05 -5.37
CA GLU A 72 15.43 -10.48 -4.19
C GLU A 72 16.14 -10.11 -2.89
N ASP A 73 17.46 -10.32 -2.79
CA ASP A 73 18.25 -9.90 -1.63
C ASP A 73 18.21 -8.36 -1.47
N TYR A 74 18.28 -7.58 -2.56
CA TYR A 74 18.18 -6.11 -2.49
C TYR A 74 16.81 -5.64 -1.98
N GLN A 75 15.73 -6.24 -2.49
CA GLN A 75 14.39 -6.00 -1.98
C GLN A 75 14.30 -6.34 -0.48
N ALA A 76 14.79 -7.51 -0.07
CA ALA A 76 14.75 -7.98 1.31
C ALA A 76 15.52 -7.07 2.25
N LEU A 77 16.72 -6.63 1.86
CA LEU A 77 17.52 -5.67 2.65
C LEU A 77 16.76 -4.37 2.90
N CYS A 78 16.12 -3.79 1.87
CA CYS A 78 15.28 -2.61 2.05
C CYS A 78 14.10 -2.88 2.99
N GLN A 79 13.42 -4.02 2.81
CA GLN A 79 12.26 -4.39 3.63
C GLN A 79 12.63 -4.58 5.11
N ASP A 80 13.75 -5.23 5.40
CA ASP A 80 14.24 -5.44 6.76
C ASP A 80 14.47 -4.09 7.47
N LYS A 81 15.07 -3.11 6.79
CA LYS A 81 15.25 -1.76 7.35
C LYS A 81 13.92 -1.05 7.54
N VAL A 82 13.00 -1.17 6.59
CA VAL A 82 11.65 -0.62 6.68
C VAL A 82 10.95 -1.14 7.93
N ASP A 83 11.00 -2.44 8.19
CA ASP A 83 10.35 -3.09 9.33
C ASP A 83 10.94 -2.63 10.67
N VAL A 84 12.27 -2.50 10.75
CA VAL A 84 12.95 -1.93 11.92
C VAL A 84 12.50 -0.48 12.15
N LEU A 85 12.52 0.35 11.11
CA LEU A 85 12.12 1.75 11.19
C LEU A 85 10.63 1.92 11.50
N GLN A 86 9.75 0.98 11.12
CA GLN A 86 8.32 1.03 11.47
C GLN A 86 8.14 1.14 12.98
N SER A 87 8.85 0.30 13.72
CA SER A 87 8.74 0.24 15.18
C SER A 87 9.17 1.55 15.84
N VAL A 88 10.14 2.24 15.23
CA VAL A 88 10.66 3.54 15.68
C VAL A 88 9.68 4.65 15.33
N VAL A 89 9.16 4.69 14.10
CA VAL A 89 8.19 5.70 13.64
C VAL A 89 6.89 5.64 14.44
N LEU A 90 6.43 4.45 14.82
CA LEU A 90 5.27 4.30 15.71
C LEU A 90 5.48 4.98 17.08
N ARG A 91 6.73 5.09 17.55
CA ARG A 91 7.08 5.74 18.82
C ARG A 91 7.42 7.22 18.67
N ALA A 92 8.15 7.58 17.62
CA ALA A 92 8.65 8.93 17.37
C ALA A 92 7.64 9.84 16.63
N GLY A 93 6.60 9.25 16.04
CA GLY A 93 5.57 9.96 15.28
C GLY A 93 5.86 10.03 13.78
N GLN A 94 4.79 10.18 13.00
CA GLN A 94 4.78 10.15 11.53
C GLN A 94 5.47 11.35 10.86
N ASN A 95 5.70 12.44 11.60
CA ASN A 95 6.34 13.67 11.08
C ASN A 95 7.86 13.70 11.34
N SER A 96 8.44 12.59 11.79
CA SER A 96 9.88 12.48 12.06
C SER A 96 10.71 12.32 10.78
N LYS A 97 11.98 12.73 10.80
CA LYS A 97 12.93 12.48 9.70
C LYS A 97 13.04 10.97 9.40
N THR A 98 13.04 10.16 10.45
CA THR A 98 13.01 8.70 10.39
C THR A 98 11.82 8.16 9.57
N ALA A 99 10.64 8.79 9.67
CA ALA A 99 9.47 8.42 8.87
C ALA A 99 9.68 8.71 7.37
N GLY A 100 10.35 9.81 7.04
CA GLY A 100 10.76 10.13 5.67
C GLY A 100 11.72 9.09 5.10
N VAL A 101 12.75 8.70 5.86
CA VAL A 101 13.70 7.65 5.45
C VAL A 101 12.99 6.30 5.27
N ARG A 102 12.12 5.91 6.21
CA ARG A 102 11.31 4.69 6.08
C ARG A 102 10.50 4.69 4.79
N TRP A 103 9.84 5.81 4.47
CA TRP A 103 9.03 5.92 3.26
C TRP A 103 9.88 5.73 2.00
N LEU A 104 11.06 6.36 1.93
CA LEU A 104 11.99 6.18 0.80
C LEU A 104 12.44 4.73 0.64
N LEU A 105 12.80 4.06 1.73
CA LEU A 105 13.21 2.65 1.69
C LEU A 105 12.06 1.71 1.30
N GLN A 106 10.83 2.04 1.68
CA GLN A 106 9.65 1.33 1.19
C GLN A 106 9.51 1.48 -0.33
N GLN A 107 9.69 2.69 -0.87
CA GLN A 107 9.65 2.90 -2.32
C GLN A 107 10.76 2.12 -3.04
N GLU A 108 11.96 2.07 -2.44
CA GLU A 108 13.08 1.32 -3.00
C GLU A 108 12.81 -0.19 -3.03
N SER A 109 12.29 -0.77 -1.92
CA SER A 109 11.84 -2.18 -1.87
C SER A 109 10.80 -2.47 -2.96
N CYS A 110 9.77 -1.62 -3.09
CA CYS A 110 8.76 -1.77 -4.14
C CYS A 110 9.37 -1.67 -5.55
N THR A 111 10.35 -0.79 -5.76
CA THR A 111 11.02 -0.62 -7.05
C THR A 111 11.84 -1.86 -7.42
N TRP A 112 12.56 -2.45 -6.47
CA TRP A 112 13.31 -3.70 -6.71
C TRP A 112 12.38 -4.85 -7.10
N ARG A 113 11.22 -4.97 -6.44
CA ARG A 113 10.18 -5.95 -6.81
C ARG A 113 9.70 -5.77 -8.24
N LEU A 114 9.44 -4.53 -8.67
CA LEU A 114 9.02 -4.23 -10.05
C LEU A 114 10.11 -4.57 -11.07
N ILE A 115 11.36 -4.17 -10.80
CA ILE A 115 12.51 -4.44 -11.66
C ILE A 115 12.67 -5.95 -11.85
N ALA A 116 12.60 -6.73 -10.77
CA ALA A 116 12.70 -8.18 -10.83
C ALA A 116 11.60 -8.80 -11.71
N SER A 117 10.34 -8.39 -11.52
CA SER A 117 9.20 -8.88 -12.32
C SER A 117 9.33 -8.56 -13.81
N LEU A 118 9.62 -7.31 -14.15
CA LEU A 118 9.77 -6.89 -15.55
C LEU A 118 10.99 -7.51 -16.22
N TYR A 119 12.11 -7.62 -15.49
CA TYR A 119 13.32 -8.21 -16.04
C TYR A 119 13.15 -9.71 -16.27
N LYS A 120 12.48 -10.42 -15.35
CA LYS A 120 12.17 -11.84 -15.49
C LYS A 120 11.30 -12.12 -16.72
N ASP A 121 10.25 -11.32 -16.93
CA ASP A 121 9.41 -11.39 -18.15
C ASP A 121 10.24 -11.24 -19.42
N ARG A 122 11.10 -10.22 -19.49
CA ARG A 122 11.91 -9.94 -20.67
C ARG A 122 12.94 -11.03 -20.97
N VAL A 123 13.56 -11.60 -19.94
CA VAL A 123 14.51 -12.71 -20.10
C VAL A 123 13.80 -13.98 -20.54
N GLN A 124 12.62 -14.28 -19.97
CA GLN A 124 11.84 -15.44 -20.32
C GLN A 124 11.34 -15.39 -21.78
N LEU A 125 10.88 -14.23 -22.24
CA LEU A 125 10.52 -14.05 -23.66
C LEU A 125 11.67 -14.26 -24.62
N ALA A 126 12.85 -13.72 -24.31
CA ALA A 126 14.02 -13.88 -25.15
C ALA A 126 14.44 -15.36 -25.30
N LEU A 127 14.03 -16.23 -24.36
CA LEU A 127 14.21 -17.68 -24.42
C LEU A 127 13.06 -18.40 -25.15
N GLU A 128 11.84 -17.87 -25.11
CA GLU A 128 10.62 -18.48 -25.65
C GLU A 128 10.27 -18.04 -27.09
N ASP A 129 10.83 -16.93 -27.58
CA ASP A 129 10.58 -16.36 -28.92
C ASP A 129 10.89 -17.33 -30.09
N ASP A 130 11.57 -18.45 -29.83
CA ASP A 130 11.93 -19.45 -30.84
C ASP A 130 10.86 -20.54 -31.08
N ILE A 131 9.76 -20.60 -30.29
CA ILE A 131 8.91 -21.82 -30.25
C ILE A 131 7.44 -21.65 -30.68
N MET A 132 6.85 -20.46 -30.74
CA MET A 132 5.38 -20.38 -30.95
C MET A 132 4.91 -19.32 -31.95
N MET A 133 4.76 -19.77 -33.20
CA MET A 133 3.80 -19.17 -34.13
C MET A 133 2.79 -20.25 -34.56
N ASP A 134 1.86 -20.57 -33.67
CA ASP A 134 0.65 -21.31 -34.03
C ASP A 134 -0.48 -20.30 -34.28
N LEU A 135 -0.96 -20.24 -35.53
CA LEU A 135 -2.05 -19.38 -35.94
C LEU A 135 -3.37 -20.03 -35.46
N GLY A 136 -3.94 -19.48 -34.38
CA GLY A 136 -5.16 -20.01 -33.76
C GLY A 136 -6.33 -20.22 -34.72
N VAL A 137 -7.03 -21.34 -34.54
CA VAL A 137 -8.21 -21.73 -35.31
C VAL A 137 -9.40 -20.82 -34.94
N PRO A 138 -10.28 -20.42 -35.88
CA PRO A 138 -11.35 -19.42 -35.64
C PRO A 138 -12.49 -19.80 -34.67
N SER A 139 -12.35 -20.86 -33.87
CA SER A 139 -13.41 -21.45 -33.04
C SER A 139 -13.11 -21.42 -31.53
N GLU A 140 -12.11 -20.66 -31.09
CA GLU A 140 -11.75 -20.60 -29.67
C GLU A 140 -12.64 -19.65 -28.85
N SER A 141 -12.83 -19.96 -27.57
CA SER A 141 -13.58 -19.09 -26.65
C SER A 141 -12.85 -17.75 -26.41
N GLU A 142 -13.59 -16.68 -26.12
CA GLU A 142 -13.03 -15.36 -25.80
C GLU A 142 -11.96 -15.41 -24.70
N LYS A 143 -12.14 -16.28 -23.70
CA LYS A 143 -11.15 -16.50 -22.64
C LYS A 143 -9.79 -16.97 -23.19
N VAL A 144 -9.80 -17.84 -24.20
CA VAL A 144 -8.57 -18.35 -24.82
C VAL A 144 -7.94 -17.27 -25.70
N VAL A 145 -8.75 -16.54 -26.47
CA VAL A 145 -8.30 -15.41 -27.29
C VAL A 145 -7.60 -14.35 -26.44
N VAL A 146 -8.18 -13.98 -25.29
CA VAL A 146 -7.56 -13.03 -24.35
C VAL A 146 -6.25 -13.57 -23.81
N LYS A 147 -6.18 -14.84 -23.37
CA LYS A 147 -4.92 -15.44 -22.89
C LYS A 147 -3.82 -15.42 -23.95
N GLN A 148 -4.16 -15.74 -25.20
CA GLN A 148 -3.22 -15.68 -26.31
C GLN A 148 -2.74 -14.24 -26.57
N LEU A 149 -3.62 -13.24 -26.43
CA LEU A 149 -3.26 -11.83 -26.56
C LEU A 149 -2.20 -11.44 -25.51
N PHE A 150 -2.39 -11.81 -24.24
CA PHE A 150 -1.39 -11.56 -23.19
C PHE A 150 -0.06 -12.29 -23.44
N GLN A 151 -0.08 -13.48 -24.05
CA GLN A 151 1.15 -14.19 -24.38
C GLN A 151 1.90 -13.54 -25.56
N ARG A 152 1.16 -13.08 -26.59
CA ARG A 152 1.76 -12.52 -27.81
C ARG A 152 2.20 -11.07 -27.67
N ASP A 153 1.43 -10.25 -26.96
CA ASP A 153 1.69 -8.81 -26.87
C ASP A 153 2.47 -8.48 -25.59
N ALA A 154 3.74 -8.13 -25.78
CA ALA A 154 4.63 -7.76 -24.68
C ALA A 154 4.20 -6.49 -23.95
N ILE A 155 3.56 -5.54 -24.63
CA ILE A 155 3.09 -4.29 -24.01
C ILE A 155 1.93 -4.61 -23.07
N ILE A 156 0.97 -5.41 -23.52
CA ILE A 156 -0.20 -5.79 -22.71
C ILE A 156 0.24 -6.58 -21.49
N ARG A 157 1.12 -7.56 -21.66
CA ARG A 157 1.63 -8.37 -20.55
C ARG A 157 2.44 -7.56 -19.54
N GLN A 158 3.34 -6.68 -20.00
CA GLN A 158 4.10 -5.83 -19.09
C GLN A 158 3.21 -4.79 -18.40
N SER A 159 2.15 -4.32 -19.06
CA SER A 159 1.15 -3.47 -18.42
C SER A 159 0.45 -4.21 -17.27
N GLN A 160 0.11 -5.50 -17.46
CA GLN A 160 -0.44 -6.32 -16.38
C GLN A 160 0.53 -6.50 -15.23
N LEU A 161 1.83 -6.75 -15.49
CA LEU A 161 2.83 -6.85 -14.43
C LEU A 161 2.94 -5.57 -13.59
N VAL A 162 2.71 -4.41 -14.21
CA VAL A 162 2.66 -3.12 -13.49
C VAL A 162 1.38 -3.02 -12.65
N VAL A 163 0.24 -3.47 -13.17
CA VAL A 163 -1.03 -3.53 -12.42
C VAL A 163 -0.88 -4.46 -11.21
N ASP A 164 -0.44 -5.71 -11.41
CA ASP A 164 -0.21 -6.68 -10.35
C ASP A 164 0.78 -6.15 -9.29
N TRP A 165 1.79 -5.40 -9.73
CA TRP A 165 2.74 -4.75 -8.83
C TRP A 165 2.08 -3.64 -7.98
N LEU A 166 1.27 -2.77 -8.59
CA LEU A 166 0.53 -1.72 -7.87
C LEU A 166 -0.46 -2.34 -6.87
N GLU A 167 -1.16 -3.40 -7.27
CA GLU A 167 -2.08 -4.14 -6.39
C GLU A 167 -1.32 -4.79 -5.23
N SER A 168 -0.12 -5.33 -5.47
CA SER A 168 0.73 -5.87 -4.40
C SER A 168 1.13 -4.79 -3.38
N ILE A 169 1.40 -3.57 -3.84
CA ILE A 169 1.72 -2.43 -2.95
C ILE A 169 0.49 -2.03 -2.13
N ALA A 170 -0.68 -1.95 -2.78
CA ALA A 170 -1.93 -1.64 -2.09
C ALA A 170 -2.23 -2.71 -1.02
N LYS A 171 -2.04 -3.99 -1.36
CA LYS A 171 -2.20 -5.11 -0.43
C LYS A 171 -1.25 -5.02 0.77
N ASP A 172 0.01 -4.66 0.56
CA ASP A 172 0.99 -4.50 1.65
C ASP A 172 0.63 -3.35 2.60
N GLN A 173 0.05 -2.26 2.07
CA GLN A 173 -0.35 -1.09 2.87
C GLN A 173 -1.66 -1.30 3.63
N ILE A 174 -2.59 -2.02 3.01
CA ILE A 174 -3.84 -2.41 3.64
C ILE A 174 -3.50 -3.48 4.70
N GLY A 175 -2.83 -4.58 4.39
CA GLY A 175 -2.60 -5.66 5.37
C GLY A 175 -3.87 -6.45 5.65
N ASP A 176 -3.99 -7.11 6.81
CA ASP A 176 -5.15 -7.95 7.19
C ASP A 176 -6.40 -7.12 7.57
N PHE A 177 -6.88 -6.27 6.66
CA PHE A 177 -8.18 -5.59 6.81
C PHE A 177 -9.37 -6.51 6.54
N SER A 178 -9.13 -7.73 6.03
CA SER A 178 -10.16 -8.74 5.80
C SER A 178 -10.87 -9.15 7.10
N ASP A 179 -10.17 -9.14 8.24
CA ASP A 179 -10.73 -9.42 9.57
C ASP A 179 -11.85 -8.44 9.96
N ASN A 180 -11.82 -7.21 9.43
CA ASN A 180 -12.88 -6.23 9.68
C ASN A 180 -14.13 -6.50 8.84
N ILE A 181 -14.03 -7.21 7.72
CA ILE A 181 -15.18 -7.49 6.84
C ILE A 181 -16.13 -8.48 7.51
N GLU A 182 -15.61 -9.49 8.22
CA GLU A 182 -16.42 -10.44 8.99
C GLU A 182 -17.27 -9.73 10.07
N TYR A 183 -16.73 -8.67 10.67
CA TYR A 183 -17.46 -7.87 11.66
C TYR A 183 -18.68 -7.14 11.09
N TYR A 184 -18.61 -6.69 9.82
CA TYR A 184 -19.71 -5.98 9.15
C TYR A 184 -20.64 -6.93 8.38
N ALA A 185 -20.17 -8.11 8.00
CA ALA A 185 -20.96 -9.17 7.39
C ALA A 185 -21.81 -9.90 8.45
N LYS A 186 -22.82 -9.22 8.99
CA LYS A 186 -23.82 -9.84 9.88
C LYS A 186 -24.49 -11.02 9.17
N ASN A 187 -24.88 -12.04 9.93
CA ASN A 187 -25.55 -13.26 9.43
C ASN A 187 -26.83 -13.01 8.60
N VAL A 188 -27.41 -11.80 8.68
CA VAL A 188 -28.58 -11.37 7.91
C VAL A 188 -28.34 -9.97 7.37
N CYS A 189 -28.42 -9.79 6.05
CA CYS A 189 -28.37 -8.48 5.42
C CYS A 189 -29.53 -7.59 5.89
N TRP A 190 -29.23 -6.32 6.16
CA TRP A 190 -30.21 -5.29 6.58
C TRP A 190 -31.10 -5.72 7.76
N GLU A 191 -30.49 -6.31 8.78
CA GLU A 191 -31.20 -6.84 9.96
C GLU A 191 -32.08 -5.77 10.64
N ASN A 192 -31.60 -4.52 10.73
CA ASN A 192 -32.35 -3.45 11.38
C ASN A 192 -33.59 -3.04 10.57
N THR A 193 -33.45 -2.98 9.25
CA THR A 193 -34.54 -2.72 8.30
C THR A 193 -35.57 -3.85 8.33
N LEU A 194 -35.14 -5.11 8.34
CA LEU A 194 -36.00 -6.27 8.51
C LEU A 194 -36.78 -6.21 9.84
N HIS A 195 -36.10 -5.86 10.94
CA HIS A 195 -36.72 -5.74 12.25
C HIS A 195 -37.78 -4.63 12.27
N ALA A 196 -37.48 -3.45 11.71
CA ALA A 196 -38.42 -2.35 11.59
C ALA A 196 -39.66 -2.74 10.77
N LEU A 197 -39.48 -3.47 9.66
CA LEU A 197 -40.58 -3.97 8.84
C LEU A 197 -41.46 -5.00 9.57
N LYS A 198 -40.85 -5.92 10.33
CA LYS A 198 -41.60 -6.88 11.17
C LYS A 198 -42.39 -6.19 12.27
N MET A 199 -41.82 -5.18 12.93
CA MET A 199 -42.51 -4.42 13.98
C MET A 199 -43.68 -3.61 13.42
N ARG A 200 -43.52 -2.97 12.25
CA ARG A 200 -44.62 -2.29 11.54
C ARG A 200 -45.79 -3.24 11.27
N ARG A 201 -45.51 -4.46 10.77
CA ARG A 201 -46.55 -5.45 10.47
C ARG A 201 -47.33 -5.91 11.71
N LYS A 202 -46.67 -5.95 12.89
CA LYS A 202 -47.28 -6.39 14.15
C LYS A 202 -48.00 -5.27 14.92
N SER A 203 -47.45 -4.06 14.92
CA SER A 203 -47.89 -2.96 15.78
C SER A 203 -48.73 -1.90 15.06
N GLY A 204 -48.75 -1.89 13.72
CA GLY A 204 -49.48 -0.89 12.93
C GLY A 204 -48.99 0.56 13.10
N GLY A 205 -48.01 0.80 13.96
CA GLY A 205 -47.43 2.12 14.21
C GLY A 205 -46.72 2.69 12.98
N ALA A 206 -46.94 3.99 12.74
CA ALA A 206 -46.23 4.74 11.71
C ALA A 206 -44.76 4.91 12.11
N MET A 207 -43.84 4.60 11.18
CA MET A 207 -42.44 4.97 11.33
C MET A 207 -42.28 6.47 11.09
N THR A 208 -41.36 7.11 11.81
CA THR A 208 -40.98 8.51 11.59
C THR A 208 -40.36 8.74 10.21
N VAL A 209 -39.71 7.71 9.64
CA VAL A 209 -39.16 7.71 8.28
C VAL A 209 -39.74 6.53 7.48
N PRO A 210 -40.24 6.74 6.26
CA PRO A 210 -40.77 5.67 5.42
C PRO A 210 -39.62 4.83 4.84
N LEU A 211 -39.28 3.72 5.52
CA LEU A 211 -38.28 2.76 5.06
C LEU A 211 -38.76 1.93 3.84
N VAL A 212 -37.83 1.27 3.17
CA VAL A 212 -38.10 0.27 2.11
C VAL A 212 -39.06 -0.81 2.60
N THR A 213 -39.89 -1.36 1.72
CA THR A 213 -40.88 -2.40 2.03
C THR A 213 -40.41 -3.81 1.67
N GLU A 214 -39.34 -3.92 0.89
CA GLU A 214 -38.78 -5.17 0.36
C GLU A 214 -37.26 -5.17 0.64
N LEU A 215 -36.63 -6.35 0.63
CA LEU A 215 -35.23 -6.56 1.03
C LEU A 215 -34.32 -7.04 -0.12
N ASP A 216 -34.78 -6.91 -1.36
CA ASP A 216 -33.92 -7.06 -2.52
C ASP A 216 -32.94 -5.88 -2.65
N PRO A 217 -31.73 -6.09 -3.21
CA PRO A 217 -30.66 -5.10 -3.23
C PRO A 217 -31.03 -3.81 -4.00
N ASP A 218 -31.98 -3.88 -4.94
CA ASP A 218 -32.44 -2.71 -5.71
C ASP A 218 -33.65 -2.00 -5.07
N ALA A 219 -34.21 -2.51 -3.96
CA ALA A 219 -35.38 -1.92 -3.28
C ALA A 219 -35.19 -0.44 -2.90
N PRO A 220 -34.05 0.00 -2.32
CA PRO A 220 -33.85 1.41 -1.98
C PRO A 220 -33.95 2.33 -3.20
N PHE A 221 -33.42 1.87 -4.34
CA PHE A 221 -33.45 2.61 -5.60
C PHE A 221 -34.83 2.58 -6.25
N ARG A 222 -35.44 1.39 -6.37
CA ARG A 222 -36.77 1.20 -6.98
C ARG A 222 -37.87 1.94 -6.23
N GLN A 223 -37.81 1.95 -4.90
CA GLN A 223 -38.85 2.53 -4.04
C GLN A 223 -38.56 3.98 -3.62
N GLN A 224 -37.34 4.48 -3.88
CA GLN A 224 -36.87 5.80 -3.44
C GLN A 224 -37.03 6.00 -1.93
N ARG A 225 -36.66 4.97 -1.17
CA ARG A 225 -36.78 4.94 0.30
C ARG A 225 -35.47 4.48 0.93
N PRO A 226 -35.10 5.04 2.09
CA PRO A 226 -33.86 4.67 2.74
C PRO A 226 -33.99 3.33 3.49
N LEU A 227 -32.82 2.71 3.71
CA LEU A 227 -32.63 1.68 4.72
C LEU A 227 -32.59 2.30 6.12
N ALA A 228 -32.61 1.46 7.15
CA ALA A 228 -32.28 1.90 8.50
C ALA A 228 -30.86 2.49 8.55
N ASP A 229 -30.65 3.53 9.38
CA ASP A 229 -29.37 4.27 9.39
C ASP A 229 -28.15 3.38 9.67
N LEU A 230 -28.29 2.41 10.58
CA LEU A 230 -27.23 1.43 10.89
C LEU A 230 -26.92 0.52 9.70
N ASP A 231 -27.93 0.06 8.98
CA ASP A 231 -27.73 -0.81 7.81
C ASP A 231 -27.05 -0.05 6.68
N ARG A 232 -27.40 1.24 6.49
CA ARG A 232 -26.74 2.10 5.49
C ARG A 232 -25.27 2.35 5.86
N GLU A 233 -24.96 2.51 7.14
CA GLU A 233 -23.58 2.68 7.59
C GLU A 233 -22.77 1.40 7.45
N ASP A 234 -23.36 0.25 7.81
CA ASP A 234 -22.76 -1.06 7.61
C ASP A 234 -22.48 -1.32 6.12
N ASP A 235 -23.44 -1.05 5.23
CA ASP A 235 -23.27 -1.15 3.78
C ASP A 235 -22.17 -0.20 3.26
N ALA A 236 -22.12 1.04 3.72
CA ALA A 236 -21.09 2.00 3.30
C ALA A 236 -19.68 1.54 3.70
N ARG A 237 -19.53 0.97 4.91
CA ARG A 237 -18.28 0.38 5.38
C ARG A 237 -17.92 -0.88 4.61
N LEU A 238 -18.89 -1.76 4.39
CA LEU A 238 -18.71 -2.97 3.58
C LEU A 238 -18.28 -2.63 2.16
N LEU A 239 -18.96 -1.70 1.49
CA LEU A 239 -18.62 -1.26 0.14
C LEU A 239 -17.24 -0.61 0.08
N LYS A 240 -16.88 0.21 1.06
CA LYS A 240 -15.53 0.77 1.16
C LYS A 240 -14.49 -0.35 1.25
N ASN A 241 -14.75 -1.38 2.05
CA ASN A 241 -13.84 -2.52 2.20
C ASN A 241 -13.79 -3.38 0.93
N LEU A 242 -14.96 -3.68 0.34
CA LEU A 242 -15.06 -4.46 -0.89
C LEU A 242 -14.38 -3.75 -2.06
N LEU A 243 -14.50 -2.43 -2.19
CA LEU A 243 -13.82 -1.69 -3.26
C LEU A 243 -12.30 -1.74 -3.10
N LEU A 244 -11.81 -1.64 -1.86
CA LEU A 244 -10.39 -1.82 -1.55
C LEU A 244 -9.93 -3.27 -1.78
N SER A 245 -10.84 -4.25 -1.70
CA SER A 245 -10.56 -5.67 -1.97
C SER A 245 -10.82 -6.11 -3.43
N SER A 246 -11.68 -5.42 -4.19
CA SER A 246 -12.02 -5.76 -5.57
C SER A 246 -11.01 -5.25 -6.57
N GLU A 247 -10.10 -4.36 -6.14
CA GLU A 247 -8.84 -4.08 -6.82
C GLU A 247 -7.81 -5.23 -6.62
N GLN A 248 -8.24 -6.44 -6.22
CA GLN A 248 -7.36 -7.58 -5.91
C GLN A 248 -7.74 -8.90 -6.61
N GLU A 249 -8.68 -8.91 -7.57
CA GLU A 249 -9.04 -10.06 -8.44
C GLU A 249 -8.94 -9.68 -9.92
#